data_AF-A0A060YZE5-F1
#
_entry.id   AF-A0A060YZE5-F1
#
_cell.length_a   1.000
_cell.length_b   1.000
_cell.length_c   1.000
_cell.angle_alpha   90.00
_cell.angle_beta   90.00
_cell.angle_gamma   90.00
#
_symmetry.space_group_name_H-M   'P 1'
#
loop_
_entity.id
_entity.type
_entity.pdbx_description
1 polymer ?
#
loop_
_entity_poly.entity_id
_entity_poly.type
_entity_poly.pdbx_seq_one_letter_code
_entity_poly.pdbx_strand_id
1 'polypeptide(L)'
;MNPPQVKATIISEQQAKALLKNENTRNDSSGEILNNNCVMEYHQATGTLSANFRNMSLKRIKRSDRRGAESVTEEKFTILFESQFSVGGNELVFQVKVRTDNLVPDLFVLFCQLLSIQHTQA
;
A
#
# COMPACT_ATOMS: atom_id res chain seq x y z
N MET A 1 -16.78 6.89 -19.79
CA MET A 1 -15.96 7.15 -18.58
C MET A 1 -14.98 6.01 -18.44
N ASN A 2 -13.71 6.29 -18.20
CA ASN A 2 -12.75 5.22 -17.89
C ASN A 2 -13.02 4.74 -16.46
N PRO A 3 -13.09 3.43 -16.22
CA PRO A 3 -13.24 2.90 -14.87
C PRO A 3 -12.09 3.40 -13.98
N PRO A 4 -12.37 3.81 -12.73
CA PRO A 4 -11.33 4.27 -11.81
C PRO A 4 -10.23 3.23 -11.62
N GLN A 5 -9.00 3.70 -11.48
CA GLN A 5 -7.85 2.84 -11.18
C GLN A 5 -7.45 3.01 -9.72
N VAL A 6 -7.18 1.88 -9.06
CA VAL A 6 -6.61 1.82 -7.71
C VAL A 6 -5.14 1.49 -7.81
N LYS A 7 -4.30 2.27 -7.12
CA LYS A 7 -2.87 2.02 -6.96
C LYS A 7 -2.57 1.63 -5.52
N ALA A 8 -1.87 0.52 -5.34
CA ALA A 8 -1.32 0.08 -4.08
C ALA A 8 0.14 0.57 -3.92
N THR A 9 0.49 1.11 -2.76
CA THR A 9 1.84 1.53 -2.41
C THR A 9 2.20 1.04 -1.02
N ILE A 10 3.45 0.66 -0.80
CA ILE A 10 3.95 0.36 0.54
C ILE A 10 4.49 1.63 1.17
N ILE A 11 4.03 1.92 2.39
CA ILE A 11 4.43 3.09 3.17
C ILE A 11 4.81 2.68 4.59
N SER A 12 5.72 3.41 5.22
CA SER A 12 6.07 3.22 6.64
C SER A 12 4.99 3.77 7.56
N GLU A 13 5.02 3.38 8.83
CA GLU A 13 4.16 3.94 9.87
C GLU A 13 4.32 5.47 9.99
N GLN A 14 5.55 5.98 9.86
CA GLN A 14 5.81 7.42 9.89
C GLN A 14 5.11 8.13 8.73
N GLN A 15 5.22 7.59 7.52
CA GLN A 15 4.54 8.13 6.34
C GLN A 15 3.02 8.04 6.48
N ALA A 16 2.51 6.96 7.05
CA ALA A 16 1.10 6.79 7.33
C ALA A 16 0.57 7.82 8.34
N LYS A 17 1.35 8.16 9.37
CA LYS A 17 1.04 9.24 10.33
C LYS A 17 1.08 10.62 9.68
N ALA A 18 2.05 10.87 8.80
CA ALA A 18 2.17 12.14 8.06
C ALA A 18 0.96 12.34 7.11
N LEU A 19 0.46 11.28 6.47
CA LEU A 19 -0.76 11.33 5.66
C LEU A 19 -1.99 11.78 6.44
N LEU A 20 -2.12 11.40 7.71
CA LEU A 20 -3.22 11.84 8.58
C LEU A 20 -3.13 13.34 8.93
N LYS A 21 -1.93 13.93 8.82
CA LYS A 21 -1.69 15.36 9.04
C LYS A 21 -1.78 16.17 7.76
N ASN A 22 -2.17 15.56 6.63
CA ASN A 22 -2.15 16.16 5.29
C ASN A 22 -0.77 16.68 4.88
N GLU A 23 0.31 16.11 5.41
CA GLU A 23 1.66 16.41 4.93
C GLU A 23 1.87 15.75 3.56
N ASN A 24 2.51 16.47 2.66
CA ASN A 24 2.61 16.07 1.26
C ASN A 24 3.72 15.00 1.07
N THR A 25 3.39 13.74 1.34
CA THR A 25 4.31 12.58 1.24
C THR A 25 4.28 11.90 -0.13
N ARG A 26 3.77 12.58 -1.16
CA ARG A 26 3.31 11.99 -2.44
C ARG A 26 4.39 11.21 -3.22
N ASN A 27 5.67 11.39 -2.91
CA ASN A 27 6.80 10.81 -3.65
C ASN A 27 7.70 9.88 -2.85
N ASP A 28 7.48 9.72 -1.55
CA ASP A 28 8.28 8.82 -0.72
C ASP A 28 7.53 7.52 -0.50
N SER A 29 7.63 6.57 -1.43
CA SER A 29 7.25 5.19 -1.12
C SER A 29 8.37 4.50 -0.33
N SER A 30 8.00 3.71 0.67
CA SER A 30 8.93 2.87 1.43
C SER A 30 9.35 1.61 0.67
N GLY A 31 9.06 1.51 -0.63
CA GLY A 31 9.36 0.31 -1.41
C GLY A 31 8.69 0.29 -2.77
N GLU A 32 8.86 -0.86 -3.44
CA GLU A 32 8.36 -1.16 -4.78
C GLU A 32 7.50 -2.43 -4.71
N ILE A 33 6.22 -2.31 -5.09
CA ILE A 33 5.29 -3.42 -5.27
C ILE A 33 5.08 -3.62 -6.78
N LEU A 34 5.24 -4.85 -7.26
CA LEU A 34 4.89 -5.26 -8.62
C LEU A 34 3.38 -5.53 -8.74
N ASN A 35 2.82 -5.31 -9.93
CA ASN A 35 1.40 -5.51 -10.23
C ASN A 35 0.48 -4.74 -9.26
N ASN A 36 0.90 -3.53 -8.89
CA ASN A 36 0.28 -2.71 -7.86
C ASN A 36 -0.82 -1.76 -8.38
N ASN A 37 -1.23 -1.90 -9.64
CA ASN A 37 -2.32 -1.13 -10.23
C ASN A 37 -3.45 -2.09 -10.59
N CYS A 38 -4.68 -1.71 -10.28
CA CYS A 38 -5.88 -2.48 -10.60
C CYS A 38 -6.98 -1.54 -11.07
N VAL A 39 -7.64 -1.90 -12.17
CA VAL A 39 -8.84 -1.19 -12.63
C VAL A 39 -10.04 -1.69 -11.82
N MET A 40 -10.90 -0.79 -11.37
CA MET A 40 -12.14 -1.17 -10.69
C MET A 40 -13.13 -1.82 -11.66
N GLU A 41 -13.75 -2.90 -11.23
CA GLU A 41 -14.74 -3.67 -11.97
C GLU A 41 -16.11 -3.56 -11.28
N TYR A 42 -17.13 -3.22 -12.07
CA TYR A 42 -18.51 -3.14 -11.59
C TYR A 42 -19.25 -4.45 -11.87
N HIS A 43 -19.64 -5.14 -10.80
CA HIS A 43 -20.44 -6.35 -10.85
C HIS A 43 -21.92 -5.99 -10.78
N GLN A 44 -22.58 -5.96 -11.94
CA GLN A 44 -23.99 -5.54 -12.07
C GLN A 44 -24.94 -6.41 -11.23
N ALA A 45 -24.70 -7.72 -11.16
CA ALA A 45 -25.55 -8.65 -10.42
C ALA A 45 -25.61 -8.36 -8.91
N THR A 46 -24.52 -7.85 -8.33
CA THR A 46 -24.42 -7.56 -6.89
C THR A 46 -24.41 -6.06 -6.60
N GLY A 47 -24.41 -5.20 -7.63
CA GLY A 47 -24.28 -3.76 -7.48
C GLY A 47 -22.94 -3.31 -6.88
N THR A 48 -21.88 -4.13 -6.96
CA THR A 48 -20.60 -3.88 -6.28
C THR A 48 -19.55 -3.34 -7.24
N LEU A 49 -18.87 -2.26 -6.86
CA LEU A 49 -17.64 -1.80 -7.51
C LEU A 49 -16.44 -2.30 -6.70
N SER A 50 -15.55 -3.07 -7.31
CA SER A 50 -14.43 -3.68 -6.60
C SER A 50 -13.13 -3.62 -7.40
N ALA A 51 -11.99 -3.58 -6.71
CA ALA A 51 -10.66 -3.73 -7.32
C ALA A 51 -10.02 -5.00 -6.76
N ASN A 52 -9.66 -5.95 -7.63
CA ASN A 52 -9.14 -7.25 -7.22
C ASN A 52 -7.64 -7.37 -7.55
N PHE A 53 -6.82 -7.39 -6.52
CA PHE A 53 -5.37 -7.53 -6.64
C PHE A 53 -4.96 -8.99 -6.39
N ARG A 54 -4.66 -9.75 -7.44
CA ARG A 54 -4.34 -11.19 -7.33
C ARG A 54 -2.85 -11.51 -7.23
N ASN A 55 -2.03 -10.76 -7.97
CA ASN A 55 -0.62 -11.09 -8.20
C ASN A 55 0.33 -9.99 -7.72
N MET A 56 -0.06 -9.24 -6.68
CA MET A 56 0.81 -8.24 -6.07
C MET A 56 2.01 -8.90 -5.39
N SER A 57 3.19 -8.34 -5.59
CA SER A 57 4.42 -8.86 -4.97
C SER A 57 5.34 -7.72 -4.54
N LEU A 58 5.92 -7.82 -3.34
CA LEU A 58 6.89 -6.86 -2.84
C LEU A 58 8.25 -7.14 -3.50
N LYS A 59 8.74 -6.22 -4.32
CA LYS A 59 10.05 -6.34 -4.99
C LYS A 59 11.18 -5.76 -4.18
N ARG A 60 10.97 -4.60 -3.54
CA ARG A 60 11.97 -3.92 -2.71
C ARG A 60 11.30 -3.17 -1.56
N ILE A 61 12.01 -3.04 -0.46
CA ILE A 61 11.62 -2.23 0.69
C ILE A 61 12.80 -1.36 1.13
N LYS A 62 12.56 -0.07 1.33
CA LYS A 62 13.50 0.89 1.89
C LYS A 62 13.25 0.96 3.39
N ARG A 63 14.31 0.71 4.15
CA ARG A 63 14.31 0.79 5.61
C ARG A 63 15.18 1.95 6.03
N SER A 64 14.86 2.57 7.15
CA SER A 64 15.70 3.64 7.71
C SER A 64 17.02 3.06 8.24
N ASP A 65 18.16 3.69 7.95
CA ASP A 65 19.48 3.32 8.48
C ASP A 65 19.54 3.69 9.98
N ARG A 66 18.96 2.87 10.85
CA ARG A 66 19.05 3.07 12.30
C ARG A 66 20.28 2.35 12.85
N ARG A 67 21.23 3.14 13.38
CA ARG A 67 22.38 2.62 14.14
C ARG A 67 21.95 2.36 15.59
N GLY A 68 21.82 1.09 15.97
CA GLY A 68 21.47 0.68 17.33
C GLY A 68 21.09 -0.81 17.39
N ALA A 69 20.86 -1.33 18.60
CA ALA A 69 20.40 -2.70 18.84
C ALA A 69 18.91 -2.93 18.48
N GLU A 70 18.26 -1.97 17.82
CA GLU A 70 16.90 -2.13 17.29
C GLU A 70 16.97 -3.13 16.12
N SER A 71 16.46 -4.33 16.35
CA SER A 71 16.36 -5.34 15.32
C SER A 71 15.47 -4.85 14.16
N VAL A 72 15.81 -5.27 12.94
CA VAL A 72 15.09 -5.06 11.66
C VAL A 72 13.58 -5.42 11.73
N THR A 73 13.13 -6.02 12.83
CA THR A 73 11.78 -6.45 13.16
C THR A 73 10.84 -5.33 13.67
N GLU A 74 11.33 -4.13 13.97
CA GLU A 74 10.50 -3.07 14.60
C GLU A 74 9.86 -2.07 13.63
N GLU A 75 10.42 -1.90 12.42
CA GLU A 75 9.87 -0.96 11.44
C GLU A 75 8.60 -1.52 10.82
N LYS A 76 7.47 -0.83 11.04
CA LYS A 76 6.15 -1.22 10.54
C LYS A 76 5.84 -0.54 9.22
N PHE A 77 5.27 -1.33 8.31
CA PHE A 77 4.79 -0.87 7.01
C PHE A 77 3.33 -1.28 6.80
N THR A 78 2.64 -0.54 5.94
CA THR A 78 1.27 -0.84 5.53
C THR A 78 1.10 -0.60 4.03
N ILE A 79 0.07 -1.21 3.44
CA ILE A 79 -0.31 -0.95 2.05
C ILE A 79 -1.35 0.17 2.04
N LEU A 80 -1.03 1.23 1.30
CA LEU A 80 -1.93 2.33 0.97
C LEU A 80 -2.53 2.08 -0.42
N PHE A 81 -3.86 2.01 -0.48
CA PHE A 81 -4.63 1.99 -1.70
C PHE A 81 -5.14 3.40 -2.00
N GLU A 82 -4.82 3.93 -3.17
CA GLU A 82 -5.26 5.25 -3.62
C GLU A 82 -6.03 5.12 -4.93
N SER A 83 -7.12 5.87 -5.04
CA SER A 83 -7.88 6.02 -6.28
C SER A 83 -8.27 7.47 -6.48
N GLN A 84 -8.27 7.90 -7.74
CA GLN A 84 -8.77 9.20 -8.14
C GLN A 84 -9.84 9.01 -9.22
N PHE A 85 -11.00 9.62 -9.01
CA PHE A 85 -12.10 9.54 -9.95
C PHE A 85 -12.95 10.81 -9.94
N SER A 86 -13.68 11.00 -11.03
CA SER A 86 -14.55 12.15 -11.22
C SER A 86 -16.02 11.77 -11.21
N VAL A 87 -16.87 12.67 -10.71
CA VAL A 87 -18.34 12.51 -10.67
C VAL A 87 -18.98 13.73 -11.32
N GLY A 88 -20.14 13.56 -11.96
CA GLY A 88 -20.90 14.66 -12.56
C GLY A 88 -20.25 15.24 -13.83
N GLY A 89 -19.66 14.42 -14.70
CA GLY A 89 -19.07 14.93 -15.95
C GLY A 89 -17.78 15.74 -15.77
N ASN A 90 -16.98 15.39 -14.75
CA ASN A 90 -15.71 16.03 -14.35
C ASN A 90 -15.83 17.30 -13.51
N GLU A 91 -17.02 17.65 -13.02
CA GLU A 91 -17.20 18.78 -12.10
C GLU A 91 -16.55 18.54 -10.73
N LEU A 92 -16.62 17.30 -10.23
CA LEU A 92 -16.04 16.92 -8.95
C LEU A 92 -14.96 15.87 -9.14
N VAL A 93 -13.78 16.10 -8.56
CA VAL A 93 -12.66 15.15 -8.56
C VAL A 93 -12.41 14.72 -7.11
N PHE A 94 -12.54 13.43 -6.86
CA PHE A 94 -12.29 12.83 -5.55
C PHE A 94 -10.96 12.09 -5.57
N GLN A 95 -10.19 12.24 -4.49
CA GLN A 95 -9.05 11.40 -4.19
C GLN A 95 -9.36 10.62 -2.91
N VAL A 96 -9.49 9.30 -3.06
CA VAL A 96 -9.79 8.39 -1.96
C VAL A 96 -8.54 7.62 -1.61
N LYS A 97 -8.25 7.51 -0.30
CA LYS A 97 -7.12 6.78 0.24
C LYS A 97 -7.60 5.84 1.34
N VAL A 98 -7.24 4.57 1.25
CA VAL A 98 -7.52 3.55 2.25
C VAL A 98 -6.21 2.87 2.61
N ARG A 99 -5.97 2.63 3.89
CA ARG A 99 -4.81 1.85 4.35
C ARG A 99 -5.32 0.52 4.85
N THR A 100 -4.55 -0.54 4.66
CA THR A 100 -4.80 -1.76 5.41
C THR A 100 -4.63 -1.44 6.89
N ASP A 101 -5.67 -1.69 7.68
CA ASP A 101 -5.52 -1.76 9.14
C ASP A 101 -4.41 -2.77 9.38
N ASN A 102 -3.38 -2.34 10.12
CA ASN A 102 -2.14 -3.07 10.40
C ASN A 102 -2.30 -4.56 10.12
N LEU A 103 -1.67 -5.07 9.04
CA LEU A 103 -1.64 -6.51 8.79
C LEU A 103 -1.39 -7.17 10.14
N VAL A 104 -2.34 -8.00 10.58
CA VAL A 104 -2.31 -8.64 11.90
C VAL A 104 -0.86 -9.06 12.15
N PRO A 105 -0.23 -8.63 13.27
CA PRO A 105 1.20 -8.77 13.46
C PRO A 105 1.70 -10.15 13.06
N ASP A 106 0.91 -11.20 13.29
CA ASP A 106 1.26 -12.57 12.88
C ASP A 106 1.45 -12.79 11.39
N LEU A 107 0.61 -12.26 10.49
CA LEU A 107 0.78 -12.52 9.05
C LEU A 107 1.89 -11.66 8.43
N PHE A 108 2.07 -10.42 8.91
CA PHE A 108 3.15 -9.55 8.43
C PHE A 108 4.50 -9.90 9.03
N VAL A 109 4.54 -10.29 10.31
CA VAL A 109 5.75 -10.82 10.94
C VAL A 109 6.14 -12.13 10.28
N LEU A 110 5.18 -13.01 9.94
CA LEU A 110 5.49 -14.24 9.20
C LEU A 110 6.05 -13.91 7.80
N PHE A 111 5.47 -12.93 7.09
CA PHE A 111 5.96 -12.50 5.78
C PHE A 111 7.35 -11.84 5.86
N CYS A 112 7.59 -10.98 6.86
CA CYS A 112 8.88 -10.33 7.12
C CYS A 112 9.95 -11.28 7.68
N GLN A 113 9.57 -12.29 8.47
CA GLN A 113 10.46 -13.36 8.91
C GLN A 113 10.82 -14.26 7.73
N LEU A 114 9.86 -14.63 6.88
CA LEU A 114 10.13 -15.36 5.64
C LEU A 114 11.10 -14.59 4.74
N LEU A 115 10.91 -13.28 4.55
CA LEU A 115 11.84 -12.43 3.78
C LEU A 115 13.22 -12.27 4.45
N SER A 116 13.29 -12.14 5.78
CA SER A 116 14.56 -12.06 6.52
C SER A 116 15.33 -13.40 6.48
N ILE A 117 14.62 -14.52 6.46
CA ILE A 117 15.22 -15.86 6.32
C ILE A 117 15.82 -16.04 4.91
N GLN A 118 15.15 -15.54 3.87
CA GLN A 118 15.68 -15.61 2.50
C GLN A 118 16.90 -14.72 2.27
N HIS A 119 17.05 -13.61 3.00
CA HIS A 119 18.23 -12.74 2.90
C HIS A 119 19.42 -13.14 3.77
N THR A 120 19.25 -14.09 4.71
CA THR A 120 20.34 -14.57 5.58
C THR A 120 21.04 -15.83 5.02
N GLN A 121 20.57 -16.40 3.91
CA GLN A 121 21.18 -17.57 3.23
C GLN A 121 21.90 -17.23 1.91
N ALA A 122 22.42 -16.01 1.75
CA ALA A 122 23.28 -15.65 0.62
C ALA A 122 24.66 -15.18 1.11
#